data_AF-A0A561ESB4-F1
#
_entry.id   AF-A0A561ESB4-F1
#
_cell.length_a   1.000
_cell.length_b   1.000
_cell.length_c   1.000
_cell.angle_alpha   90.00
_cell.angle_beta   90.00
_cell.angle_gamma   90.00
#
_symmetry.space_group_name_H-M   'P 1'
#
loop_
_entity.id
_entity.type
_entity.pdbx_description
1 polymer ?
#
loop_
_entity_poly.entity_id
_entity_poly.type
_entity_poly.pdbx_seq_one_letter_code
_entity_poly.pdbx_strand_id
1 'polypeptide(L)'
;MLLSDKDIRTEIDKGRVVIDPFDPAMIQPSSIDVRLDRYFRVFENHRYPFIDPSQDQPDLTREVHPEGDEPFILHPGEFVLASTYETVTLPDDIASRLEGKSSLGRLGLLTHSTAGFIDPGFSGHVTLELSNVATLPIKLYPGMKIGQLCLFRLSSPSEHPYGSERYGSRYQGQRGPTASRSHVNFHRTQV
;
A
#
# COMPACT_ATOMS: atom_id res chain seq x y z
N MET A 1 -8.82 7.37 -17.05
CA MET A 1 -8.64 8.84 -16.98
C MET A 1 -8.27 9.22 -15.55
N LEU A 2 -7.19 9.99 -15.32
CA LEU A 2 -6.79 10.46 -13.98
C LEU A 2 -7.80 11.49 -13.46
N LEU A 3 -8.24 11.36 -12.21
CA LEU A 3 -9.19 12.27 -11.59
C LEU A 3 -8.50 13.52 -11.04
N SER A 4 -9.13 14.69 -11.27
CA SER A 4 -8.72 15.96 -10.67
C SER A 4 -9.11 16.04 -9.20
N ASP A 5 -8.55 16.99 -8.46
CA ASP A 5 -8.95 17.32 -7.08
C ASP A 5 -10.47 17.48 -6.90
N LYS A 6 -11.14 18.15 -7.85
CA LYS A 6 -12.59 18.34 -7.88
C LYS A 6 -13.33 17.01 -8.07
N ASP A 7 -12.85 16.16 -8.97
CA ASP A 7 -13.47 14.86 -9.24
C ASP A 7 -13.25 13.89 -8.08
N ILE A 8 -12.04 13.89 -7.48
CA ILE A 8 -11.73 13.13 -6.26
C ILE A 8 -12.72 13.51 -5.15
N ARG A 9 -12.89 14.82 -4.88
CA ARG A 9 -13.86 15.30 -3.89
C ARG A 9 -15.28 14.85 -4.23
N THR A 10 -15.67 14.93 -5.50
CA THR A 10 -17.01 14.52 -5.94
C THR A 10 -17.27 13.02 -5.71
N GLU A 11 -16.30 12.15 -5.96
CA GLU A 11 -16.43 10.71 -5.72
C GLU A 11 -16.48 10.37 -4.22
N ILE A 12 -15.76 11.13 -3.38
CA ILE A 12 -15.79 11.01 -1.91
C ILE A 12 -17.13 11.51 -1.35
N ASP A 13 -17.60 12.70 -1.76
CA ASP A 13 -18.87 13.28 -1.30
C ASP A 13 -20.08 12.40 -1.65
N LYS A 14 -20.00 11.66 -2.77
CA LYS A 14 -20.99 10.66 -3.18
C LYS A 14 -20.87 9.32 -2.43
N GLY A 15 -19.84 9.15 -1.61
CA GLY A 15 -19.54 7.89 -0.91
C GLY A 15 -19.11 6.74 -1.84
N ARG A 16 -18.73 7.03 -3.09
CA ARG A 16 -18.29 6.01 -4.04
C ARG A 16 -16.86 5.57 -3.76
N VAL A 17 -16.00 6.55 -3.47
CA VAL A 17 -14.64 6.33 -2.96
C VAL A 17 -14.65 6.67 -1.49
N VAL A 18 -14.19 5.74 -0.65
CA VAL A 18 -14.09 5.97 0.80
C VAL A 18 -12.63 5.93 1.19
N ILE A 19 -12.19 6.97 1.89
CA ILE A 19 -10.88 7.05 2.54
C ILE A 19 -11.18 7.30 4.00
N ASP A 20 -10.80 6.39 4.90
CA ASP A 20 -11.15 6.50 6.32
C ASP A 20 -9.90 6.34 7.21
N PRO A 21 -9.53 7.38 7.99
CA PRO A 21 -10.21 8.69 8.11
C PRO A 21 -9.91 9.66 6.96
N PHE A 22 -10.95 10.30 6.43
CA PHE A 22 -10.83 11.36 5.41
C PHE A 22 -10.45 12.70 6.05
N ASP A 23 -9.43 13.35 5.49
CA ASP A 23 -9.07 14.73 5.79
C ASP A 23 -9.06 15.55 4.47
N PRO A 24 -9.97 16.53 4.29
CA PRO A 24 -10.01 17.37 3.09
C PRO A 24 -8.70 18.11 2.80
N ALA A 25 -7.86 18.37 3.81
CA ALA A 25 -6.56 19.02 3.64
C ALA A 25 -5.52 18.11 2.96
N MET A 26 -5.82 16.82 2.79
CA MET A 26 -4.97 15.87 2.07
C MET A 26 -5.18 15.88 0.56
N ILE A 27 -6.25 16.50 0.05
CA ILE A 27 -6.48 16.61 -1.40
C ILE A 27 -5.38 17.45 -2.04
N GLN A 28 -4.85 16.96 -3.16
CA GLN A 28 -3.85 17.59 -4.02
C GLN A 28 -4.42 17.70 -5.46
N PRO A 29 -3.80 18.47 -6.37
CA PRO A 29 -4.39 18.77 -7.69
C PRO A 29 -4.88 17.56 -8.51
N SER A 30 -4.22 16.41 -8.36
CA SER A 30 -4.59 15.17 -9.06
C SER A 30 -4.33 13.92 -8.21
N SER A 31 -4.37 14.06 -6.90
CA SER A 31 -4.13 12.97 -5.95
C SER A 31 -4.68 13.32 -4.57
N ILE A 32 -4.63 12.37 -3.64
CA ILE A 32 -4.88 12.61 -2.23
C ILE A 32 -3.74 12.00 -1.41
N ASP A 33 -3.11 12.80 -0.56
CA ASP A 33 -2.05 12.35 0.33
C ASP A 33 -2.57 11.28 1.30
N VAL A 34 -1.74 10.27 1.57
CA VAL A 34 -2.00 9.24 2.60
C VAL A 34 -0.92 9.26 3.66
N ARG A 35 -1.28 8.82 4.85
CA ARG A 35 -0.42 8.81 6.03
C ARG A 35 0.10 7.41 6.32
N LEU A 36 1.22 7.33 7.04
CA LEU A 36 1.84 6.09 7.50
C LEU A 36 1.14 5.56 8.76
N ASP A 37 0.73 4.29 8.79
CA ASP A 37 0.28 3.63 10.02
C ASP A 37 1.49 3.19 10.87
N ARG A 38 1.24 2.78 12.12
CA ARG A 38 2.28 2.31 13.05
C ARG A 38 2.76 0.87 12.80
N TYR A 39 2.13 0.15 11.89
CA TYR A 39 2.43 -1.27 11.66
C TYR A 39 3.48 -1.44 10.57
N PHE A 40 4.57 -2.09 10.92
CA PHE A 40 5.67 -2.44 10.03
C PHE A 40 5.93 -3.94 10.07
N ARG A 41 6.50 -4.48 8.99
CA ARG A 41 7.09 -5.82 8.97
C ARG A 41 8.54 -5.74 8.55
N VAL A 42 9.38 -6.32 9.39
CA VAL A 42 10.83 -6.47 9.14
C VAL A 42 11.12 -7.90 8.70
N PHE A 43 12.14 -8.06 7.85
CA PHE A 43 12.53 -9.36 7.31
C PHE A 43 13.47 -10.10 8.27
N GLU A 44 13.07 -11.30 8.68
CA GLU A 44 13.84 -12.20 9.54
C GLU A 44 14.72 -13.12 8.66
N ASN A 45 15.63 -12.52 7.88
CA ASN A 45 16.41 -13.19 6.82
C ASN A 45 17.23 -14.41 7.28
N HIS A 46 17.42 -14.60 8.59
CA HIS A 46 18.14 -15.74 9.16
C HIS A 46 17.25 -16.98 9.38
N ARG A 47 15.92 -16.86 9.24
CA ARG A 47 14.96 -17.95 9.49
C ARG A 47 14.89 -18.97 8.36
N TYR A 48 15.18 -18.54 7.14
CA TYR A 48 15.14 -19.39 5.95
C TYR A 48 16.39 -19.18 5.10
N PRO A 49 16.87 -20.22 4.39
CA PRO A 49 18.01 -20.09 3.50
C PRO A 49 17.70 -19.31 2.21
N PHE A 50 16.42 -19.20 1.84
CA PHE A 50 15.93 -18.47 0.66
C PHE A 50 14.44 -18.15 0.79
N ILE A 51 13.95 -17.30 -0.12
CA ILE A 51 12.52 -17.01 -0.31
C ILE A 51 12.03 -17.83 -1.51
N ASP A 52 11.07 -18.71 -1.31
CA ASP A 52 10.38 -19.46 -2.37
C ASP A 52 8.93 -18.98 -2.46
N PRO A 53 8.55 -18.22 -3.52
CA PRO A 53 7.21 -17.68 -3.66
C PRO A 53 6.10 -18.74 -3.75
N SER A 54 6.45 -20.01 -4.00
CA SER A 54 5.50 -21.14 -4.05
C SER A 54 5.21 -21.77 -2.69
N GLN A 55 6.00 -21.45 -1.67
CA GLN A 55 5.87 -22.01 -0.33
C GLN A 55 5.30 -20.98 0.65
N ASP A 56 4.58 -21.48 1.66
CA ASP A 56 4.22 -20.66 2.80
C ASP A 56 5.42 -20.52 3.74
N GLN A 57 5.83 -19.29 4.01
CA GLN A 57 6.98 -18.94 4.85
C GLN A 57 6.54 -17.90 5.89
N PRO A 58 5.68 -18.29 6.86
CA PRO A 58 5.01 -17.34 7.76
C PRO A 58 5.99 -16.58 8.66
N ASP A 59 7.16 -17.16 8.95
CA ASP A 59 8.19 -16.54 9.80
C ASP A 59 9.18 -15.65 9.02
N LEU A 60 8.97 -15.44 7.70
CA LEU A 60 9.88 -14.63 6.88
C LEU A 60 9.90 -13.17 7.33
N THR A 61 8.77 -12.70 7.85
CA THR A 61 8.65 -11.35 8.39
C THR A 61 7.98 -11.38 9.75
N ARG A 62 8.34 -10.43 10.59
CA ARG A 62 7.68 -10.21 11.88
C ARG A 62 7.14 -8.79 11.95
N GLU A 63 5.94 -8.67 12.50
CA GLU A 63 5.33 -7.38 12.73
C GLU A 63 6.01 -6.65 13.91
N VAL A 64 6.24 -5.35 13.73
CA VAL A 64 6.79 -4.44 14.73
C VAL A 64 6.02 -3.13 14.70
N HIS A 65 5.94 -2.47 15.85
CA HIS A 65 5.32 -1.16 15.99
C HIS A 65 6.14 -0.32 16.97
N PRO A 66 6.49 0.93 16.62
CA PRO A 66 7.04 1.89 17.58
C PRO A 66 6.05 2.17 18.71
N GLU A 67 6.56 2.53 19.90
CA GLU A 67 5.74 2.91 21.04
C GLU A 67 5.41 4.41 21.02
N GLY A 68 4.15 4.77 21.29
CA GLY A 68 3.72 6.17 21.35
C GLY A 68 4.04 6.96 20.08
N ASP A 69 4.75 8.08 20.25
CA ASP A 69 5.17 8.98 19.16
C ASP A 69 6.58 8.69 18.63
N GLU A 70 7.17 7.55 19.00
CA GLU A 70 8.50 7.17 18.51
C GLU A 70 8.48 6.84 17.00
N PRO A 71 9.55 7.20 16.27
CA PRO A 71 9.68 6.82 14.87
C PRO A 71 10.15 5.37 14.72
N PHE A 72 9.74 4.73 13.63
CA PHE A 72 10.45 3.58 13.10
C PHE A 72 11.75 4.06 12.43
N ILE A 73 12.87 3.40 12.71
CA ILE A 73 14.17 3.73 12.10
C ILE A 73 14.40 2.78 10.91
N LEU A 74 14.35 3.31 9.69
CA LEU A 74 14.68 2.55 8.48
C LEU A 74 16.16 2.77 8.14
N HIS A 75 16.98 1.73 8.31
CA HIS A 75 18.42 1.84 8.08
C HIS A 75 18.79 1.82 6.57
N PRO A 76 19.94 2.39 6.19
CA PRO A 76 20.46 2.30 4.82
C PRO A 76 20.47 0.87 4.28
N GLY A 77 19.91 0.67 3.08
CA GLY A 77 19.85 -0.62 2.40
C GLY A 77 18.73 -1.55 2.89
N GLU A 78 17.94 -1.17 3.89
CA GLU A 78 16.83 -1.97 4.36
C GLU A 78 15.58 -1.82 3.50
N PHE A 79 14.80 -2.90 3.49
CA PHE A 79 13.46 -2.99 2.91
C PHE A 79 12.48 -3.47 3.99
N VAL A 80 11.36 -2.78 4.14
CA VAL A 80 10.30 -3.15 5.08
C VAL A 80 8.93 -3.03 4.42
N LEU A 81 7.96 -3.79 4.92
CA LEU A 81 6.55 -3.52 4.60
C LEU A 81 5.99 -2.58 5.66
N ALA A 82 5.20 -1.60 5.24
CA ALA A 82 4.43 -0.75 6.13
C ALA A 82 2.99 -0.66 5.63
N SER A 83 2.17 0.18 6.24
CA SER A 83 0.77 0.31 5.84
C SER A 83 0.32 1.77 5.82
N THR A 84 -0.64 2.09 4.97
CA THR A 84 -1.37 3.37 5.08
C THR A 84 -2.16 3.40 6.37
N TYR A 85 -2.23 4.59 6.99
CA TYR A 85 -3.10 4.83 8.13
C TYR A 85 -4.57 4.76 7.71
N GLU A 86 -4.88 5.28 6.53
CA GLU A 86 -6.20 5.23 5.95
C GLU A 86 -6.53 3.82 5.43
N THR A 87 -7.78 3.42 5.61
CA THR A 87 -8.42 2.42 4.74
C THR A 87 -8.91 3.09 3.47
N VAL A 88 -8.83 2.37 2.36
CA VAL A 88 -9.27 2.83 1.03
C VAL A 88 -10.30 1.83 0.52
N THR A 89 -11.48 2.32 0.14
CA THR A 89 -12.51 1.53 -0.57
C THR A 89 -12.80 2.16 -1.92
N LEU A 90 -12.70 1.36 -2.98
CA LEU A 90 -12.92 1.79 -4.35
C LEU A 90 -14.17 1.13 -4.95
N PRO A 91 -14.94 1.84 -5.80
CA PRO A 91 -16.00 1.23 -6.58
C PRO A 91 -15.44 0.33 -7.69
N ASP A 92 -16.31 -0.33 -8.44
CA ASP A 92 -15.96 -1.25 -9.53
C ASP A 92 -15.43 -0.57 -10.81
N ASP A 93 -15.57 0.75 -10.93
CA ASP A 93 -15.16 1.54 -12.11
C ASP A 93 -14.00 2.51 -11.86
N ILE A 94 -13.37 2.44 -10.68
CA ILE A 94 -12.19 3.25 -10.31
C ILE A 94 -11.08 2.34 -9.81
N ALA A 95 -9.90 2.45 -10.41
CA ALA A 95 -8.65 1.94 -9.84
C ALA A 95 -7.86 3.09 -9.21
N SER A 96 -6.92 2.78 -8.32
CA SER A 96 -5.98 3.77 -7.80
C SER A 96 -4.54 3.34 -8.02
N ARG A 97 -3.61 4.28 -8.02
CA ARG A 97 -2.18 4.03 -7.89
C ARG A 97 -1.67 4.73 -6.65
N LEU A 98 -0.98 3.99 -5.81
CA LEU A 98 -0.20 4.55 -4.72
C LEU A 98 1.15 5.01 -5.27
N GLU A 99 1.48 6.27 -5.05
CA GLU A 99 2.75 6.88 -5.43
C GLU A 99 3.48 7.40 -4.19
N GLY A 100 4.81 7.41 -4.25
CA GLY A 100 5.63 8.13 -3.29
C GLY A 100 5.48 9.65 -3.39
N LYS A 101 6.00 10.36 -2.40
CA LYS A 101 6.11 11.83 -2.44
C LYS A 101 7.50 12.25 -2.92
N SER A 102 7.55 13.23 -3.83
CA SER A 102 8.84 13.74 -4.35
C SER A 102 9.77 14.24 -3.24
N SER A 103 9.21 14.86 -2.18
CA SER A 103 9.98 15.33 -1.03
C SER A 103 10.71 14.19 -0.31
N LEU A 104 10.09 13.01 -0.20
CA LEU A 104 10.67 11.83 0.45
C LEU A 104 11.66 11.12 -0.47
N GLY A 105 11.36 11.03 -1.77
CA GLY A 105 12.29 10.50 -2.77
C GLY A 105 13.62 11.27 -2.80
N ARG A 106 13.59 12.59 -2.59
CA ARG A 106 14.80 13.44 -2.49
C ARG A 106 15.65 13.18 -1.24
N LEU A 107 15.12 12.46 -0.25
CA LEU A 107 15.84 12.01 0.94
C LEU A 107 16.32 10.56 0.81
N GLY A 108 16.11 9.92 -0.35
CA GLY A 108 16.43 8.51 -0.56
C GLY A 108 15.42 7.54 0.04
N LEU A 109 14.23 7.99 0.43
CA LEU A 109 13.12 7.10 0.78
C LEU A 109 12.33 6.74 -0.49
N LEU A 110 12.36 5.46 -0.85
CA LEU A 110 11.55 4.92 -1.93
C LEU A 110 10.29 4.30 -1.35
N THR A 111 9.15 4.78 -1.81
CA THR A 111 7.84 4.14 -1.58
C THR A 111 7.49 3.39 -2.85
N HIS A 112 7.75 2.10 -2.86
CA HIS A 112 7.38 1.22 -3.95
C HIS A 112 5.92 0.77 -3.81
N SER A 113 5.27 0.65 -4.95
CA SER A 113 4.07 -0.14 -5.17
C SER A 113 4.37 -0.99 -6.40
N THR A 114 5.19 -2.04 -6.24
CA THR A 114 5.56 -2.91 -7.37
C THR A 114 4.32 -3.56 -8.00
N ALA A 115 3.29 -3.83 -7.20
CA ALA A 115 1.91 -3.91 -7.67
C ALA A 115 1.39 -2.48 -7.97
N GLY A 116 1.43 -2.09 -9.24
CA GLY A 116 1.22 -0.70 -9.65
C GLY A 116 -0.21 -0.14 -9.50
N PHE A 117 -1.19 -0.97 -9.14
CA PHE A 117 -2.58 -0.56 -8.97
C PHE A 117 -3.20 -1.14 -7.69
N ILE A 118 -4.08 -0.34 -7.09
CA ILE A 118 -5.11 -0.77 -6.16
C ILE A 118 -6.37 -1.01 -7.01
N ASP A 119 -6.83 -2.25 -7.02
CA ASP A 119 -7.86 -2.73 -7.93
C ASP A 119 -9.27 -2.15 -7.63
N PRO A 120 -10.13 -2.02 -8.65
CA PRO A 120 -11.54 -1.70 -8.45
C PRO A 120 -12.22 -2.70 -7.51
N GLY A 121 -13.03 -2.23 -6.56
CA GLY A 121 -13.67 -3.06 -5.52
C GLY A 121 -12.78 -3.39 -4.31
N PHE A 122 -11.51 -2.99 -4.31
CA PHE A 122 -10.64 -3.14 -3.14
C PHE A 122 -11.21 -2.37 -1.94
N SER A 123 -11.14 -2.98 -0.75
CA SER A 123 -11.38 -2.32 0.53
C SER A 123 -10.36 -2.78 1.56
N GLY A 124 -9.61 -1.86 2.17
CA GLY A 124 -8.63 -2.18 3.20
C GLY A 124 -7.51 -1.14 3.34
N HIS A 125 -6.55 -1.41 4.22
CA HIS A 125 -5.32 -0.62 4.25
C HIS A 125 -4.42 -1.00 3.07
N VAL A 126 -3.65 -0.06 2.53
CA VAL A 126 -2.69 -0.34 1.46
C VAL A 126 -1.35 -0.70 2.09
N THR A 127 -0.74 -1.80 1.63
CA THR A 127 0.63 -2.16 2.04
C THR A 127 1.63 -1.33 1.26
N LEU A 128 2.60 -0.75 1.98
CA LEU A 128 3.67 0.08 1.46
C LEU A 128 4.95 -0.75 1.41
N GLU A 129 5.70 -0.67 0.32
CA GLU A 129 7.03 -1.28 0.19
C GLU A 129 8.07 -0.18 0.36
N LEU A 130 8.70 -0.07 1.53
CA LEU A 130 9.58 1.06 1.86
C LEU A 130 11.06 0.62 1.82
N SER A 131 11.87 1.36 1.05
CA SER A 131 13.32 1.17 1.00
C SER A 131 14.07 2.47 1.31
N ASN A 132 15.15 2.36 2.08
CA ASN A 132 16.09 3.46 2.27
C ASN A 132 17.33 3.26 1.39
N VAL A 133 17.46 4.06 0.34
CA VAL A 133 18.62 4.07 -0.57
C VAL A 133 19.61 5.21 -0.26
N ALA A 134 19.39 5.96 0.82
CA ALA A 134 20.35 6.93 1.33
C ALA A 134 21.47 6.25 2.13
N THR A 135 22.44 7.05 2.59
CA THR A 135 23.56 6.59 3.43
C THR A 135 23.33 6.80 4.93
N LEU A 136 22.20 7.41 5.32
CA LEU A 136 21.83 7.66 6.71
C LEU A 136 20.47 7.03 7.05
N PRO A 137 20.24 6.61 8.32
CA PRO A 137 18.94 6.15 8.76
C PRO A 137 17.86 7.22 8.62
N ILE A 138 16.65 6.80 8.24
CA ILE A 138 15.48 7.68 8.09
C ILE A 138 14.50 7.39 9.22
N LYS A 139 14.07 8.45 9.93
CA LYS A 139 13.00 8.37 10.92
C LYS A 139 11.64 8.42 10.21
N LEU A 140 10.87 7.36 10.35
CA LEU A 140 9.51 7.25 9.83
C LEU A 140 8.51 7.36 10.99
N TYR A 141 7.79 8.48 11.05
CA TYR A 141 6.85 8.74 12.13
C TYR A 141 5.45 8.25 11.72
N PRO A 142 4.79 7.39 12.52
CA PRO A 142 3.37 7.12 12.34
C PRO A 142 2.57 8.43 12.24
N GLY A 143 1.63 8.50 11.30
CA GLY A 143 0.84 9.69 10.99
C GLY A 143 1.48 10.66 10.00
N MET A 144 2.76 10.51 9.64
CA MET A 144 3.38 11.36 8.61
C MET A 144 2.80 11.08 7.22
N LYS A 145 2.76 12.10 6.35
CA LYS A 145 2.46 11.92 4.92
C LYS A 145 3.54 11.05 4.28
N ILE A 146 3.17 9.90 3.73
CA ILE A 146 4.12 8.91 3.19
C ILE A 146 3.97 8.71 1.68
N GLY A 147 2.77 8.90 1.16
CA GLY A 147 2.46 8.70 -0.25
C GLY A 147 1.24 9.50 -0.66
N GLN A 148 0.74 9.19 -1.85
CA GLN A 148 -0.46 9.80 -2.41
C GLN A 148 -1.18 8.79 -3.31
N LEU A 149 -2.51 8.84 -3.31
CA LEU A 149 -3.36 8.03 -4.17
C LEU A 149 -3.77 8.84 -5.40
N CYS A 150 -3.44 8.33 -6.57
CA CYS A 150 -3.93 8.82 -7.85
C CYS A 150 -5.12 7.95 -8.26
N LEU A 151 -6.29 8.54 -8.54
CA LEU A 151 -7.49 7.78 -8.91
C LEU A 151 -7.70 7.79 -10.42
N PHE A 152 -8.02 6.63 -10.99
CA PHE A 152 -8.21 6.44 -12.42
C PHE A 152 -9.58 5.84 -12.70
N ARG A 153 -10.40 6.55 -13.49
CA ARG A 153 -11.61 5.98 -14.06
C ARG A 153 -11.26 4.92 -15.10
N LEU A 154 -11.84 3.74 -14.97
CA LEU A 154 -11.75 2.65 -15.93
C LEU A 154 -12.55 2.98 -17.20
N SER A 155 -12.27 2.27 -18.30
CA SER A 155 -13.03 2.41 -19.55
C SER A 155 -14.48 1.91 -19.40
N SER A 156 -14.69 0.91 -18.53
CA SER A 156 -15.97 0.36 -18.12
C SER A 156 -15.82 -0.22 -16.71
N PRO A 157 -16.91 -0.41 -15.94
CA PRO A 157 -16.85 -1.14 -14.68
C PRO A 157 -16.21 -2.52 -14.85
N SER A 158 -15.48 -2.97 -13.83
CA SER A 158 -14.94 -4.32 -13.77
C SER A 158 -16.08 -5.34 -13.67
N GLU A 159 -16.08 -6.35 -14.54
CA GLU A 159 -17.05 -7.45 -14.49
C GLU A 159 -16.94 -8.26 -13.19
N HIS A 160 -15.71 -8.38 -12.67
CA HIS A 160 -15.40 -9.08 -11.44
C HIS A 160 -14.41 -8.24 -10.61
N PRO A 161 -14.93 -7.37 -9.73
CA PRO A 161 -14.09 -6.53 -8.87
C PRO A 161 -13.21 -7.35 -7.91
N TYR A 162 -12.24 -6.69 -7.30
CA TYR A 162 -11.39 -7.26 -6.26
C TYR A 162 -12.24 -7.78 -5.09
N GLY A 163 -11.86 -8.94 -4.55
CA GLY A 163 -12.64 -9.65 -3.53
C GLY A 163 -13.67 -10.63 -4.11
N SER A 164 -13.89 -10.63 -5.43
CA SER A 164 -14.71 -11.67 -6.08
C SER A 164 -14.02 -13.04 -6.07
N GLU A 165 -14.81 -14.11 -6.03
CA GLU A 165 -14.31 -15.48 -6.03
C GLU A 165 -13.55 -15.83 -7.32
N ARG A 166 -13.88 -15.18 -8.45
CA ARG A 166 -13.33 -15.50 -9.78
C ARG A 166 -11.81 -15.32 -9.88
N TYR A 167 -11.28 -14.25 -9.27
CA TYR A 167 -9.84 -13.92 -9.36
C TYR A 167 -9.03 -14.33 -8.12
N GLY A 168 -9.69 -14.87 -7.08
CA GLY A 168 -9.00 -15.36 -5.88
C GLY A 168 -8.19 -14.27 -5.17
N SER A 169 -8.75 -13.06 -5.05
CA SER A 169 -8.14 -11.92 -4.36
C SER A 169 -7.68 -12.30 -2.96
N ARG A 170 -6.45 -11.91 -2.60
CA ARG A 170 -5.77 -12.42 -1.40
C ARG A 170 -5.83 -11.48 -0.20
N TYR A 171 -6.13 -10.20 -0.42
CA TYR A 171 -5.89 -9.14 0.56
C TYR A 171 -7.11 -8.23 0.81
N GLN A 172 -8.31 -8.71 0.46
CA GLN A 172 -9.54 -7.95 0.71
C GLN A 172 -9.76 -7.80 2.21
N GLY A 173 -10.04 -6.58 2.67
CA GLY A 173 -10.24 -6.24 4.07
C GLY A 173 -8.98 -6.22 4.91
N GLN A 174 -7.78 -6.17 4.31
CA GLN A 174 -6.54 -6.28 5.08
C GLN A 174 -6.35 -5.14 6.09
N ARG A 175 -5.86 -5.49 7.28
CA ARG A 175 -5.37 -4.55 8.30
C ARG A 175 -3.86 -4.65 8.41
N GLY A 176 -3.18 -3.51 8.28
CA GLY A 176 -1.73 -3.44 8.33
C GLY A 176 -1.05 -4.06 7.10
N PRO A 177 0.28 -4.23 7.14
CA PRO A 177 1.03 -4.88 6.08
C PRO A 177 0.83 -6.40 6.17
N THR A 178 -0.14 -6.98 5.46
CA THR A 178 -0.32 -8.44 5.47
C THR A 178 0.88 -9.12 4.80
N ALA A 179 1.40 -10.19 5.38
CA ALA A 179 2.49 -10.97 4.78
C ALA A 179 2.07 -11.54 3.42
N SER A 180 3.05 -11.81 2.55
CA SER A 180 2.80 -12.36 1.22
C SER A 180 1.99 -13.67 1.28
N ARG A 181 0.97 -13.77 0.43
CA ARG A 181 0.19 -14.99 0.17
C ARG A 181 0.46 -15.53 -1.23
N SER A 182 1.66 -15.29 -1.79
CA SER A 182 2.01 -15.71 -3.15
C SER A 182 1.85 -17.21 -3.41
N HIS A 183 2.03 -18.03 -2.37
CA HIS A 183 1.84 -19.49 -2.42
C HIS A 183 0.38 -19.89 -2.72
N VAL A 184 -0.60 -19.06 -2.32
CA VAL A 184 -2.02 -19.30 -2.60
C VAL A 184 -2.27 -19.14 -4.09
N ASN A 185 -2.69 -20.23 -4.74
CA ASN A 185 -2.86 -20.30 -6.20
C ASN A 185 -1.56 -19.98 -6.97
N PHE A 186 -0.41 -20.39 -6.42
CA PHE A 186 0.87 -20.27 -7.15
C PHE A 186 0.80 -21.07 -8.45
N HIS A 187 1.17 -20.41 -9.56
CA HIS A 187 1.16 -21.01 -10.89
C HIS A 187 2.58 -21.04 -11.46
N ARG A 188 2.97 -22.19 -12.02
CA ARG A 188 4.23 -22.37 -12.72
C ARG A 188 4.02 -23.28 -13.92
N THR A 189 4.38 -22.78 -15.10
CA THR A 189 4.43 -23.56 -16.33
C THR A 189 5.76 -24.29 -16.43
N GLN A 190 5.73 -25.53 -16.93
CA GLN A 190 6.95 -26.23 -17.33
C GLN A 190 7.39 -25.69 -18.70
N VAL A 191 8.60 -25.15 -18.78
CA VAL A 191 9.22 -24.60 -20.01
C VAL A 191 10.17 -25.63 -20.62
#